data_AF-A0A843BJE7-F1
#
_entry.id   AF-A0A843BJE7-F1
#
_cell.length_a   1.000
_cell.length_b   1.000
_cell.length_c   1.000
_cell.angle_alpha   90.00
_cell.angle_beta   90.00
_cell.angle_gamma   90.00
#
_symmetry.space_group_name_H-M   'P 1'
#
loop_
_entity.id
_entity.type
_entity.pdbx_description
1 polymer ?
#
loop_
_entity_poly.entity_id
_entity_poly.type
_entity_poly.pdbx_seq_one_letter_code
_entity_poly.pdbx_strand_id
1 'polypeptide(L)'
;MSGNPVKDALFSLLESERFAAMAARGRYDQIAREAVSECSGMVEGAETRDAILETLATGVLHYILTKSGTPSRRKAVYGGVELDIVIPGTRELEKSPGSALVIQVCCDCGRIAERLHRTGMVQSIRENIWILTQDCTGPFHYTISGEGSTFPQMVTRLIRFAGEHRHDRLGMAP
;
A
#
# COMPACT_ATOMS: atom_id res chain seq x y z
N MET A 1 -3.40 11.73 -18.66
CA MET A 1 -1.96 11.78 -18.30
C MET A 1 -1.81 12.64 -17.07
N SER A 2 -1.02 12.18 -16.09
CA SER A 2 -0.90 12.78 -14.75
C SER A 2 0.17 13.87 -14.66
N GLY A 3 0.98 14.05 -15.72
CA GLY A 3 2.07 15.02 -15.76
C GLY A 3 3.34 14.56 -15.04
N ASN A 4 3.33 13.37 -14.41
CA ASN A 4 4.51 12.72 -13.87
C ASN A 4 4.85 11.49 -14.74
N PRO A 5 6.05 11.44 -15.36
CA PRO A 5 6.41 10.40 -16.32
C PRO A 5 6.46 9.00 -15.69
N VAL A 6 6.85 8.89 -14.42
CA VAL A 6 6.89 7.61 -13.68
C VAL A 6 5.48 7.07 -13.50
N LYS A 7 4.53 7.93 -13.10
CA LYS A 7 3.12 7.54 -12.96
C LYS A 7 2.52 7.13 -14.30
N ASP A 8 2.77 7.90 -15.34
CA ASP A 8 2.19 7.63 -16.66
C ASP A 8 2.75 6.32 -17.24
N ALA A 9 4.06 6.06 -17.08
CA ALA A 9 4.68 4.78 -17.46
C ALA A 9 4.10 3.61 -16.65
N LEU A 10 3.96 3.77 -15.33
CA LEU A 10 3.39 2.75 -14.45
C LEU A 10 1.94 2.41 -14.84
N PHE A 11 1.08 3.40 -15.03
CA PHE A 11 -0.32 3.14 -15.36
C PHE A 11 -0.46 2.53 -16.75
N SER A 12 0.33 2.97 -17.72
CA SER A 12 0.40 2.32 -19.04
C SER A 12 0.78 0.84 -18.92
N LEU A 13 1.77 0.52 -18.08
CA LEU A 13 2.18 -0.87 -17.81
C LEU A 13 1.04 -1.67 -17.16
N LEU A 14 0.42 -1.14 -16.11
CA LEU A 14 -0.63 -1.81 -15.33
C LEU A 14 -1.94 -2.00 -16.11
N GLU A 15 -2.19 -1.17 -17.14
CA GLU A 15 -3.33 -1.29 -18.04
C GLU A 15 -3.11 -2.30 -19.17
N SER A 16 -1.89 -2.82 -19.33
CA SER A 16 -1.62 -3.87 -20.33
C SER A 16 -2.43 -5.14 -20.07
N GLU A 17 -2.70 -5.89 -21.14
CA GLU A 17 -3.44 -7.15 -21.08
C GLU A 17 -2.83 -8.17 -20.10
N ARG A 18 -1.49 -8.20 -20.01
CA ARG A 18 -0.77 -9.07 -19.08
C ARG A 18 -1.16 -8.79 -17.62
N PHE A 19 -1.09 -7.52 -17.19
CA PHE A 19 -1.43 -7.14 -15.82
C PHE A 19 -2.93 -7.27 -15.54
N ALA A 20 -3.78 -6.93 -16.52
CA ALA A 20 -5.21 -7.16 -16.42
C ALA A 20 -5.56 -8.65 -16.24
N ALA A 21 -4.91 -9.54 -16.99
CA ALA A 21 -5.11 -10.99 -16.88
C ALA A 21 -4.57 -11.57 -15.56
N MET A 22 -3.48 -11.00 -15.01
CA MET A 22 -3.02 -11.34 -13.66
C MET A 22 -4.04 -10.91 -12.59
N ALA A 23 -4.56 -9.68 -12.70
CA ALA A 23 -5.54 -9.14 -11.77
C ALA A 23 -6.84 -9.96 -11.76
N ALA A 24 -7.32 -10.38 -12.94
CA ALA A 24 -8.49 -11.23 -13.08
C ALA A 24 -8.31 -12.61 -12.41
N ARG A 25 -7.08 -13.10 -12.29
CA ARG A 25 -6.73 -14.36 -11.60
C ARG A 25 -6.35 -14.16 -10.13
N GLY A 26 -6.49 -12.94 -9.59
CA GLY A 26 -6.15 -12.62 -8.20
C GLY A 26 -4.65 -12.65 -7.89
N ARG A 27 -3.78 -12.58 -8.91
CA ARG A 27 -2.31 -12.67 -8.79
C ARG A 27 -1.69 -11.33 -8.39
N TYR A 28 -2.18 -10.72 -7.33
CA TYR A 28 -1.81 -9.35 -6.94
C TYR A 28 -0.38 -9.23 -6.39
N ASP A 29 0.12 -10.28 -5.74
CA ASP A 29 1.51 -10.37 -5.29
C ASP A 29 2.48 -10.36 -6.47
N GLN A 30 2.13 -11.08 -7.55
CA GLN A 30 2.90 -11.09 -8.79
C GLN A 30 2.87 -9.72 -9.49
N ILE A 31 1.70 -9.07 -9.51
CA ILE A 31 1.59 -7.69 -10.01
C ILE A 31 2.54 -6.76 -9.26
N ALA A 32 2.58 -6.84 -7.92
CA ALA A 32 3.47 -5.99 -7.13
C ALA A 32 4.96 -6.24 -7.45
N ARG A 33 5.34 -7.50 -7.61
CA ARG A 33 6.71 -7.89 -7.97
C ARG A 33 7.11 -7.38 -9.35
N GLU A 34 6.31 -7.68 -10.37
CA GLU A 34 6.63 -7.37 -11.77
C GLU A 34 6.60 -5.86 -12.00
N ALA A 35 5.58 -5.14 -11.50
CA ALA A 35 5.48 -3.70 -11.71
C ALA A 35 6.65 -2.94 -11.09
N VAL A 36 7.07 -3.31 -9.87
CA VAL A 36 8.23 -2.68 -9.24
C VAL A 36 9.50 -3.03 -9.99
N SER A 37 9.72 -4.29 -10.35
CA SER A 37 10.92 -4.72 -11.07
C SER A 37 11.07 -4.03 -12.43
N GLU A 38 9.98 -3.89 -13.18
CA GLU A 38 10.01 -3.30 -14.52
C GLU A 38 10.13 -1.79 -14.47
N CYS A 39 9.44 -1.12 -13.55
CA CYS A 39 9.48 0.34 -13.47
C CYS A 39 10.72 0.88 -12.73
N SER A 40 11.40 0.08 -11.90
CA SER A 40 12.64 0.50 -11.22
C SER A 40 13.78 0.81 -12.20
N GLY A 41 13.73 0.25 -13.41
CA GLY A 41 14.70 0.52 -14.49
C GLY A 41 14.28 1.61 -15.47
N MET A 42 13.08 2.20 -15.31
CA MET A 42 12.46 3.07 -16.33
C MET A 42 12.70 4.57 -16.12
N VAL A 43 13.51 4.98 -15.14
CA VAL A 43 13.55 6.39 -14.72
C VAL A 43 14.95 6.99 -14.84
N GLU A 44 15.14 7.78 -15.88
CA GLU A 44 16.18 8.80 -15.98
C GLU A 44 15.55 10.17 -15.70
N GLY A 45 16.11 10.95 -14.77
CA GLY A 45 15.56 12.25 -14.41
C GLY A 45 16.10 12.85 -13.11
N ALA A 46 15.53 13.97 -12.68
CA ALA A 46 15.95 14.74 -11.51
C ALA A 46 15.27 14.33 -10.18
N GLU A 47 14.31 13.40 -10.20
CA GLU A 47 13.66 12.87 -8.99
C GLU A 47 14.59 11.88 -8.28
N THR A 48 14.57 11.88 -6.94
CA THR A 48 15.34 10.91 -6.15
C THR A 48 14.77 9.51 -6.30
N ARG A 49 15.62 8.49 -6.12
CA ARG A 49 15.20 7.08 -6.11
C ARG A 49 14.04 6.83 -5.14
N ASP A 50 14.11 7.42 -3.96
CA ASP A 50 13.07 7.30 -2.93
C ASP A 50 11.71 7.82 -3.46
N ALA A 51 11.68 9.00 -4.07
CA ALA A 51 10.45 9.59 -4.60
C ALA A 51 9.83 8.73 -5.72
N ILE A 52 10.68 8.13 -6.55
CA ILE A 52 10.28 7.20 -7.61
C ILE A 52 9.65 5.95 -6.97
N LEU A 53 10.33 5.31 -6.02
CA LEU A 53 9.82 4.10 -5.36
C LEU A 53 8.53 4.35 -4.59
N GLU A 54 8.40 5.48 -3.89
CA GLU A 54 7.15 5.86 -3.21
C GLU A 54 6.00 6.03 -4.20
N THR A 55 6.28 6.66 -5.34
CA THR A 55 5.32 6.83 -6.44
C THR A 55 4.88 5.48 -7.02
N LEU A 56 5.84 4.58 -7.28
CA LEU A 56 5.57 3.24 -7.80
C LEU A 56 4.75 2.41 -6.82
N ALA A 57 5.20 2.31 -5.57
CA ALA A 57 4.52 1.59 -4.50
C ALA A 57 3.07 2.07 -4.33
N THR A 58 2.86 3.38 -4.28
CA THR A 58 1.52 3.98 -4.14
C THR A 58 0.64 3.68 -5.35
N GLY A 59 1.17 3.77 -6.57
CA GLY A 59 0.42 3.48 -7.79
C GLY A 59 0.03 2.01 -7.92
N VAL A 60 0.96 1.10 -7.61
CA VAL A 60 0.74 -0.35 -7.58
C VAL A 60 -0.31 -0.72 -6.53
N LEU A 61 -0.21 -0.19 -5.31
CA LEU A 61 -1.21 -0.39 -4.26
C LEU A 61 -2.58 0.09 -4.71
N HIS A 62 -2.65 1.29 -5.31
CA HIS A 62 -3.91 1.80 -5.83
C HIS A 62 -4.55 0.84 -6.85
N TYR A 63 -3.77 0.38 -7.82
CA TYR A 63 -4.25 -0.53 -8.85
C TYR A 63 -4.76 -1.83 -8.24
N ILE A 64 -3.99 -2.46 -7.35
CA ILE A 64 -4.35 -3.71 -6.68
C ILE A 64 -5.64 -3.55 -5.86
N LEU A 65 -5.74 -2.49 -5.07
CA LEU A 65 -6.94 -2.22 -4.26
C LEU A 65 -8.17 -2.03 -5.15
N THR A 66 -8.01 -1.34 -6.27
CA THR A 66 -9.10 -1.13 -7.25
C THR A 66 -9.52 -2.44 -7.91
N LYS A 67 -8.57 -3.23 -8.42
CA LYS A 67 -8.87 -4.47 -9.14
C LYS A 67 -9.34 -5.61 -8.23
N SER A 68 -8.98 -5.59 -6.95
CA SER A 68 -9.47 -6.54 -5.94
C SER A 68 -10.82 -6.16 -5.33
N GLY A 69 -11.35 -4.97 -5.68
CA GLY A 69 -12.55 -4.43 -5.05
C GLY A 69 -12.37 -4.17 -3.55
N THR A 70 -11.13 -3.99 -3.09
CA THR A 70 -10.85 -3.76 -1.68
C THR A 70 -11.20 -2.30 -1.33
N PRO A 71 -12.18 -2.08 -0.44
CA PRO A 71 -12.52 -0.72 0.00
C PRO A 71 -11.30 -0.08 0.65
N SER A 72 -11.02 1.17 0.30
CA SER A 72 -9.92 1.93 0.87
C SER A 72 -10.17 3.42 0.76
N ARG A 73 -9.61 4.18 1.71
CA ARG A 73 -9.47 5.63 1.62
C ARG A 73 -7.99 5.95 1.43
N ARG A 74 -7.64 6.59 0.32
CA ARG A 74 -6.27 7.02 0.02
C ARG A 74 -6.08 8.49 0.37
N LYS A 75 -4.85 8.86 0.77
CA LYS A 75 -4.46 10.22 1.18
C LYS A 75 -5.48 10.82 2.16
N ALA A 76 -5.80 10.06 3.19
CA ALA A 76 -6.78 10.46 4.19
C ALA A 76 -6.13 11.38 5.22
N VAL A 77 -6.92 12.31 5.76
CA VAL A 77 -6.55 13.05 6.96
C VAL A 77 -7.52 12.63 8.06
N TYR A 78 -6.98 12.15 9.18
CA TYR A 78 -7.77 11.71 10.33
C TYR A 78 -7.04 12.09 11.62
N GLY A 79 -7.74 12.73 12.56
CA GLY A 79 -7.12 13.22 13.80
C GLY A 79 -5.95 14.19 13.59
N GLY A 80 -5.92 14.93 12.47
CA GLY A 80 -4.78 15.79 12.10
C GLY A 80 -3.54 15.04 11.59
N VAL A 81 -3.66 13.72 11.36
CA VAL A 81 -2.58 12.87 10.82
C VAL A 81 -2.88 12.52 9.37
N GLU A 82 -1.87 12.67 8.52
CA GLU A 82 -1.92 12.26 7.12
C GLU A 82 -1.63 10.77 6.98
N LEU A 83 -2.54 10.06 6.33
CA LEU A 83 -2.51 8.61 6.14
C LEU A 83 -2.52 8.30 4.65
N ASP A 84 -1.52 7.56 4.15
CA ASP A 84 -1.45 7.25 2.73
C ASP A 84 -2.60 6.35 2.29
N ILE A 85 -2.87 5.28 3.04
CA ILE A 85 -4.00 4.38 2.78
C ILE A 85 -4.59 3.88 4.10
N VAL A 86 -5.93 3.92 4.19
CA VAL A 86 -6.71 3.33 5.26
C VAL A 86 -7.69 2.33 4.68
N ILE A 87 -7.70 1.12 5.22
CA ILE A 87 -8.55 0.01 4.77
C ILE A 87 -9.40 -0.45 5.95
N PRO A 88 -10.72 -0.61 5.79
CA PRO A 88 -11.48 -0.25 4.59
C PRO A 88 -11.71 1.27 4.45
N GLY A 89 -11.47 2.04 5.51
CA GLY A 89 -11.61 3.49 5.51
C GLY A 89 -11.50 4.08 6.93
N THR A 90 -11.58 5.41 7.03
CA THR A 90 -11.41 6.13 8.31
C THR A 90 -12.56 5.91 9.28
N ARG A 91 -13.75 5.55 8.79
CA ARG A 91 -14.90 5.22 9.65
C ARG A 91 -14.64 3.96 10.47
N GLU A 92 -14.07 2.93 9.88
CA GLU A 92 -13.69 1.71 10.59
C GLU A 92 -12.50 1.93 11.49
N LEU A 93 -11.53 2.76 11.06
CA LEU A 93 -10.42 3.17 11.93
C LEU A 93 -10.92 3.82 13.23
N GLU A 94 -11.99 4.61 13.17
CA GLU A 94 -12.63 5.21 14.34
C GLU A 94 -13.41 4.19 15.18
N LYS A 95 -14.23 3.35 14.53
CA LYS A 95 -15.21 2.49 15.23
C LYS A 95 -14.65 1.16 15.71
N SER A 96 -13.78 0.54 14.91
CA SER A 96 -13.19 -0.77 15.17
C SER A 96 -11.76 -0.76 14.63
N PRO A 97 -10.79 -0.17 15.37
CA PRO A 97 -9.41 -0.08 14.94
C PRO A 97 -8.77 -1.44 14.58
N GLY A 98 -9.27 -2.53 15.16
CA GLY A 98 -8.85 -3.90 14.83
C GLY A 98 -9.29 -4.39 13.45
N SER A 99 -10.42 -3.90 12.97
CA SER A 99 -10.91 -4.16 11.60
C SER A 99 -10.41 -3.14 10.59
N ALA A 100 -9.49 -2.26 10.99
CA ALA A 100 -8.90 -1.23 10.14
C ALA A 100 -7.38 -1.38 10.04
N LEU A 101 -6.85 -1.25 8.83
CA LEU A 101 -5.43 -1.28 8.53
C LEU A 101 -4.99 0.07 7.98
N VAL A 102 -3.87 0.59 8.48
CA VAL A 102 -3.20 1.77 7.95
C VAL A 102 -1.91 1.35 7.25
N ILE A 103 -1.73 1.78 6.01
CA ILE A 103 -0.49 1.60 5.25
C ILE A 103 0.12 2.97 5.00
N GLN A 104 1.39 3.14 5.34
CA GLN A 104 2.22 4.30 5.03
C GLN A 104 3.34 3.89 4.07
N VAL A 105 3.63 4.71 3.08
CA VAL A 105 4.75 4.53 2.16
C VAL A 105 5.79 5.60 2.49
N CYS A 106 6.97 5.18 2.94
CA CYS A 106 8.04 6.07 3.40
C CYS A 106 9.40 5.46 3.09
N CYS A 107 10.10 5.99 2.09
CA CYS A 107 11.44 5.53 1.73
C CYS A 107 12.54 6.29 2.48
N ASP A 108 12.25 7.48 3.02
CA ASP A 108 13.17 8.22 3.89
C ASP A 108 13.21 7.62 5.32
N CYS A 109 14.27 6.87 5.64
CA CYS A 109 14.44 6.26 6.95
C CYS A 109 14.47 7.28 8.10
N GLY A 110 14.93 8.51 7.86
CA GLY A 110 14.99 9.58 8.87
C GLY A 110 13.60 10.03 9.35
N ARG A 111 12.57 9.81 8.54
CA ARG A 111 11.18 10.21 8.82
C ARG A 111 10.30 9.08 9.35
N ILE A 112 10.76 7.83 9.29
CA ILE A 112 9.97 6.66 9.70
C ILE A 112 9.54 6.74 11.16
N ALA A 113 10.44 7.13 12.07
CA ALA A 113 10.13 7.18 13.50
C ALA A 113 9.01 8.20 13.79
N GLU A 114 9.08 9.39 13.20
CA GLU A 114 8.03 10.41 13.31
C GLU A 114 6.71 9.89 12.71
N ARG A 115 6.78 9.25 11.54
CA ARG A 115 5.59 8.75 10.84
C ARG A 115 4.89 7.63 11.60
N LEU A 116 5.66 6.71 12.21
CA LEU A 116 5.15 5.70 13.13
C LEU A 116 4.51 6.32 14.35
N HIS A 117 5.17 7.29 14.98
CA HIS A 117 4.65 7.97 16.16
C HIS A 117 3.30 8.62 15.87
N ARG A 118 3.23 9.44 14.81
CA ARG A 118 1.98 10.13 14.41
C ARG A 118 0.88 9.15 14.03
N THR A 119 1.21 8.09 13.28
CA THR A 119 0.21 7.07 12.91
C THR A 119 -0.31 6.30 14.13
N GLY A 120 0.56 6.03 15.11
CA GLY A 120 0.19 5.39 16.37
C GLY A 120 -0.72 6.25 17.27
N MET A 121 -0.82 7.56 17.02
CA MET A 121 -1.80 8.42 17.72
C MET A 121 -3.23 8.17 17.27
N VAL A 122 -3.43 7.60 16.07
CA VAL A 122 -4.76 7.42 15.46
C VAL A 122 -5.14 5.97 15.20
N GLN A 123 -4.16 5.07 15.09
CA GLN A 123 -4.36 3.62 15.04
C GLN A 123 -3.75 3.01 16.30
N SER A 124 -4.60 2.55 17.22
CA SER A 124 -4.17 2.02 18.53
C SER A 124 -3.60 0.61 18.45
N ILE A 125 -3.90 -0.16 17.40
CA ILE A 125 -3.38 -1.51 17.19
C ILE A 125 -2.11 -1.43 16.33
N ARG A 126 -0.95 -1.69 16.93
CA ARG A 126 0.35 -1.50 16.27
C ARG A 126 0.55 -2.47 15.10
N GLU A 127 0.02 -3.68 15.21
CA GLU A 127 0.02 -4.72 14.18
C GLU A 127 -0.74 -4.30 12.91
N ASN A 128 -1.63 -3.31 13.03
CA ASN A 128 -2.42 -2.73 11.95
C ASN A 128 -1.82 -1.42 11.41
N ILE A 129 -0.55 -1.15 11.72
CA ILE A 129 0.23 -0.07 11.11
C ILE A 129 1.33 -0.71 10.27
N TRP A 130 1.18 -0.69 8.96
CA TRP A 130 2.18 -1.25 8.04
C TRP A 130 2.93 -0.12 7.35
N ILE A 131 4.26 -0.24 7.27
CA ILE A 131 5.09 0.72 6.56
C ILE A 131 5.78 0.03 5.40
N LEU A 132 5.66 0.59 4.21
CA LEU A 132 6.38 0.18 3.03
C LEU A 132 7.58 1.12 2.81
N THR A 133 8.80 0.56 2.85
CA THR A 133 10.09 1.27 2.83
C THR A 133 10.98 0.75 1.70
N GLN A 134 12.07 1.44 1.37
CA GLN A 134 13.06 0.91 0.44
C GLN A 134 13.90 -0.19 1.11
N ASP A 135 14.59 0.14 2.20
CA ASP A 135 15.61 -0.69 2.86
C ASP A 135 15.66 -0.51 4.39
N CYS A 136 14.77 0.29 4.98
CA CYS A 136 14.74 0.51 6.42
C CYS A 136 14.10 -0.70 7.14
N THR A 137 14.78 -1.23 8.17
CA THR A 137 14.32 -2.39 8.94
C THR A 137 13.49 -1.98 10.18
N GLY A 138 12.52 -2.82 10.55
CA GLY A 138 11.67 -2.59 11.72
C GLY A 138 10.46 -3.52 11.76
N PRO A 139 9.78 -3.61 12.92
CA PRO A 139 8.55 -4.39 13.03
C PRO A 139 7.45 -3.81 12.13
N PHE A 140 6.77 -4.66 11.37
CA PHE A 140 5.72 -4.28 10.41
C PHE A 140 6.19 -3.42 9.23
N HIS A 141 7.51 -3.41 8.99
CA HIS A 141 8.09 -2.86 7.78
C HIS A 141 8.06 -3.91 6.67
N TYR A 142 7.71 -3.44 5.48
CA TYR A 142 7.83 -4.19 4.24
C TYR A 142 8.78 -3.44 3.32
N THR A 143 9.66 -4.16 2.63
CA THR A 143 10.62 -3.55 1.71
C THR A 143 10.12 -3.64 0.28
N ILE A 144 10.33 -2.58 -0.49
CA ILE A 144 9.95 -2.51 -1.92
C ILE A 144 10.89 -3.40 -2.76
N SER A 145 12.17 -3.44 -2.43
CA SER A 145 13.20 -4.15 -3.22
C SER A 145 14.30 -4.81 -2.38
N GLY A 146 14.03 -5.15 -1.11
CA GLY A 146 15.02 -5.68 -0.16
C GLY A 146 14.77 -7.11 0.29
N GLU A 147 15.60 -7.59 1.23
CA GLU A 147 15.42 -8.87 1.92
C GLU A 147 14.46 -8.73 3.13
N GLY A 148 13.80 -9.82 3.54
CA GLY A 148 12.86 -9.85 4.67
C GLY A 148 11.39 -9.87 4.24
N SER A 149 10.52 -9.12 4.96
CA SER A 149 9.10 -8.97 4.58
C SER A 149 9.01 -8.05 3.37
N THR A 150 8.55 -8.56 2.23
CA THR A 150 8.58 -7.86 0.94
C THR A 150 7.24 -7.26 0.56
N PHE A 151 7.24 -6.32 -0.39
CA PHE A 151 6.02 -5.72 -0.92
C PHE A 151 5.01 -6.76 -1.48
N PRO A 152 5.40 -7.79 -2.25
CA PRO A 152 4.49 -8.87 -2.64
C PRO A 152 3.86 -9.60 -1.44
N GLN A 153 4.64 -9.89 -0.39
CA GLN A 153 4.12 -10.53 0.83
C GLN A 153 3.14 -9.60 1.57
N MET A 154 3.43 -8.30 1.61
CA MET A 154 2.50 -7.30 2.12
C MET A 154 1.16 -7.35 1.39
N VAL A 155 1.19 -7.44 0.06
CA VAL A 155 -0.01 -7.53 -0.77
C VAL A 155 -0.80 -8.81 -0.49
N THR A 156 -0.14 -9.96 -0.35
CA THR A 156 -0.83 -11.20 0.04
C THR A 156 -1.54 -11.04 1.38
N ARG A 157 -0.87 -10.46 2.38
CA ARG A 157 -1.45 -10.22 3.71
C ARG A 157 -2.58 -9.18 3.66
N LEU A 158 -2.43 -8.15 2.84
CA LEU A 158 -3.42 -7.10 2.62
C LEU A 158 -4.74 -7.67 2.10
N ILE A 159 -4.68 -8.49 1.06
CA ILE A 159 -5.87 -9.08 0.45
C ILE A 159 -6.55 -10.03 1.44
N ARG A 160 -5.77 -10.81 2.20
CA ARG A 160 -6.31 -11.68 3.27
C ARG A 160 -6.99 -10.86 4.37
N PHE A 161 -6.32 -9.83 4.91
CA PHE A 161 -6.88 -8.94 5.93
C PHE A 161 -8.20 -8.33 5.46
N ALA A 162 -8.24 -7.83 4.23
CA ALA A 162 -9.46 -7.25 3.65
C ALA A 162 -10.56 -8.30 3.38
N GLY A 163 -10.23 -9.58 3.25
CA GLY A 163 -11.19 -10.67 3.14
C GLY A 163 -11.79 -11.06 4.49
N GLU A 164 -10.95 -11.20 5.52
CA GLU A 164 -11.37 -11.55 6.89
C GLU A 164 -12.34 -10.50 7.46
N HIS A 165 -12.04 -9.22 7.27
CA HIS A 165 -12.83 -8.10 7.81
C HIS A 165 -13.95 -7.62 6.88
N ARG A 166 -14.20 -8.32 5.76
CA ARG A 166 -15.40 -8.11 4.94
C ARG A 166 -16.65 -8.70 5.60
N HIS A 167 -16.49 -9.77 6.39
CA HIS A 167 -17.61 -10.47 7.04
C HIS A 167 -18.18 -9.72 8.25
N ASP A 168 -17.40 -8.90 8.93
CA ASP A 168 -17.88 -8.01 10.01
C ASP A 168 -18.93 -6.99 9.54
N ARG A 169 -19.08 -6.80 8.23
CA ARG A 169 -20.07 -5.91 7.60
C ARG A 169 -21.37 -6.61 7.19
N LEU A 170 -21.40 -7.94 7.16
CA LEU A 170 -22.61 -8.73 6.90
C LEU A 170 -23.05 -9.28 8.25
N GLY A 171 -23.95 -8.56 8.93
CA GLY A 171 -24.49 -8.94 10.24
C GLY A 171 -25.22 -10.29 10.21
N MET A 172 -24.47 -11.37 10.25
CA MET A 172 -24.93 -12.71 10.57
C MET A 172 -24.23 -13.07 11.89
N ALA A 173 -24.84 -12.66 12.99
CA ALA A 173 -24.64 -13.36 14.25
C ALA A 173 -25.22 -14.79 14.10
N PRO A 174 -24.65 -15.81 14.76
CA PRO A 174 -25.30 -17.11 14.90
C PRO A 174 -26.64 -17.01 15.65
#